data_AF-A0A9E3NMM8-F1
#
_entry.id   AF-A0A9E3NMM8-F1
#
_cell.length_a   1.000
_cell.length_b   1.000
_cell.length_c   1.000
_cell.angle_alpha   90.00
_cell.angle_beta   90.00
_cell.angle_gamma   90.00
#
_symmetry.space_group_name_H-M   'P 1'
#
loop_
_entity.id
_entity.type
_entity.pdbx_description
1 polymer ?
#
loop_
_entity_poly.entity_id
_entity_poly.type
_entity_poly.pdbx_seq_one_letter_code
_entity_poly.pdbx_strand_id
1 'polypeptide(L)'
;MDRILIYRDIGEFGFSEFHVWNGEKWVWTDLEVDVDVSTLKIFKANNQIQFQIWLTDDRTKVGIASNFMGHIRQAFLASEMFEKIKVEFGRPAKAGGEFDLSIDSKRYKGQIISGEIKVALKGNYWDMSDYEEKKRSLQKMIESILTLTNGQLTKATEFVNA
;
A
#
# COMPACT_ATOMS: atom_id res chain seq x y z
N MET A 1 -15.39 7.01 -10.59
CA MET A 1 -14.29 6.03 -10.55
C MET A 1 -14.16 5.56 -9.13
N ASP A 2 -14.39 4.28 -8.90
CA ASP A 2 -14.36 3.69 -7.56
C ASP A 2 -12.93 3.62 -7.06
N ARG A 3 -12.72 4.00 -5.80
CA ARG A 3 -11.41 4.03 -5.14
C ARG A 3 -11.45 3.18 -3.90
N ILE A 4 -10.43 2.35 -3.72
CA ILE A 4 -10.15 1.68 -2.46
C ILE A 4 -9.46 2.72 -1.58
N LEU A 5 -10.01 2.95 -0.39
CA LEU A 5 -9.51 3.95 0.56
C LEU A 5 -8.95 3.26 1.81
N ILE A 6 -7.80 3.71 2.28
CA ILE A 6 -7.19 3.30 3.55
C ILE A 6 -7.19 4.50 4.47
N TYR A 7 -7.60 4.27 5.72
CA TYR A 7 -7.78 5.32 6.72
C TYR A 7 -6.64 5.33 7.75
N ARG A 8 -6.38 6.50 8.35
CA ARG A 8 -5.30 6.76 9.32
C ARG A 8 -5.44 6.00 10.64
N ASP A 9 -6.62 5.48 10.94
CA ASP A 9 -6.83 4.60 12.09
C ASP A 9 -6.21 3.21 11.87
N ILE A 10 -6.07 2.78 10.61
CA ILE A 10 -5.38 1.53 10.25
C ILE A 10 -3.86 1.67 10.36
N GLY A 11 -3.30 2.75 9.84
CA GLY A 11 -1.85 2.95 9.80
C GLY A 11 -1.41 4.19 9.05
N GLU A 12 -0.09 4.39 9.01
CA GLU A 12 0.57 5.44 8.24
C GLU A 12 1.41 4.77 7.15
N PHE A 13 0.90 4.78 5.92
CA PHE A 13 1.50 4.08 4.79
C PHE A 13 2.00 5.03 3.69
N GLY A 14 3.05 4.62 3.01
CA GLY A 14 3.56 5.25 1.80
C GLY A 14 3.68 4.23 0.68
N PHE A 15 4.25 4.67 -0.43
CA PHE A 15 4.74 3.80 -1.49
C PHE A 15 6.18 4.20 -1.81
N SER A 16 6.97 3.23 -2.26
CA SER A 16 8.38 3.43 -2.58
C SER A 16 8.57 3.81 -4.05
N GLU A 17 9.83 4.03 -4.40
CA GLU A 17 10.26 4.03 -5.80
C GLU A 17 10.00 2.67 -6.46
N PHE A 18 9.69 2.73 -7.75
CA PHE A 18 9.46 1.57 -8.60
C PHE A 18 10.61 1.39 -9.57
N HIS A 19 10.90 0.14 -9.90
CA HIS A 19 12.02 -0.24 -10.74
C HIS A 19 11.59 -1.26 -11.79
N VAL A 20 12.21 -1.17 -12.97
CA VAL A 20 12.07 -2.14 -14.05
C VAL A 20 13.41 -2.81 -14.32
N TRP A 21 13.39 -4.12 -14.52
CA TRP A 21 14.56 -4.87 -15.00
C TRP A 21 14.69 -4.69 -16.51
N ASN A 22 15.83 -4.16 -16.97
CA ASN A 22 16.06 -3.93 -18.40
C ASN A 22 16.82 -5.07 -19.11
N GLY A 23 17.14 -6.16 -18.39
CA GLY A 23 17.98 -7.26 -18.88
C GLY A 23 19.34 -7.35 -18.17
N GLU A 24 19.85 -6.23 -17.65
CA GLU A 24 21.18 -6.14 -17.03
C GLU A 24 21.14 -5.62 -15.59
N LYS A 25 20.28 -4.63 -15.33
CA LYS A 25 20.15 -3.98 -14.03
C LYS A 25 18.73 -3.49 -13.79
N TRP A 26 18.46 -3.19 -12.52
CA TRP A 26 17.27 -2.45 -12.11
C TRP A 26 17.43 -0.98 -12.48
N VAL A 27 16.46 -0.44 -13.20
CA VAL A 27 16.39 0.96 -13.58
C VAL A 27 15.19 1.57 -12.90
N TRP A 28 15.41 2.72 -12.25
CA TRP A 28 14.35 3.50 -11.63
C TRP A 28 13.34 3.96 -12.69
N THR A 29 12.06 3.85 -12.39
CA THR A 29 10.98 4.35 -13.24
C THR A 29 10.40 5.60 -12.60
N ASP A 30 10.47 6.72 -13.32
CA ASP A 30 9.77 7.94 -12.92
C ASP A 30 8.27 7.77 -13.25
N LEU A 31 7.51 7.31 -12.25
CA LEU A 31 6.07 7.05 -12.34
C LEU A 31 5.26 8.03 -11.49
N GLU A 32 5.94 8.86 -10.70
CA GLU A 32 5.30 9.91 -9.92
C GLU A 32 4.81 11.01 -10.85
N VAL A 33 3.66 11.54 -10.52
CA VAL A 33 3.01 12.60 -11.29
C VAL A 33 2.52 13.68 -10.33
N ASP A 34 2.24 14.86 -10.89
CA ASP A 34 1.54 15.89 -10.15
C ASP A 34 0.21 15.36 -9.62
N VAL A 35 -0.07 15.70 -8.36
CA VAL A 35 -1.30 15.28 -7.68
C VAL A 35 -2.50 15.90 -8.37
N ASP A 36 -3.39 15.07 -8.89
CA ASP A 36 -4.55 15.55 -9.62
C ASP A 36 -5.59 16.21 -8.69
N VAL A 37 -6.44 17.07 -9.27
CA VAL A 37 -7.43 17.85 -8.52
C VAL A 37 -8.43 16.95 -7.78
N SER A 38 -8.80 15.80 -8.34
CA SER A 38 -9.73 14.86 -7.71
C SER A 38 -9.10 14.21 -6.49
N THR A 39 -7.87 13.70 -6.64
CA THR A 39 -7.05 13.12 -5.58
C THR A 39 -6.85 14.12 -4.44
N LEU A 40 -6.53 15.38 -4.76
CA LEU A 40 -6.38 16.44 -3.77
C LEU A 40 -7.68 16.77 -3.03
N LYS A 41 -8.82 16.83 -3.74
CA LYS A 41 -10.13 17.05 -3.14
C LYS A 41 -10.51 15.97 -2.14
N ILE A 42 -10.22 14.70 -2.46
CA ILE A 42 -10.50 13.57 -1.55
C ILE A 42 -9.73 13.72 -0.23
N PHE A 43 -8.41 13.93 -0.30
CA PHE A 43 -7.60 14.09 0.91
C PHE A 43 -7.97 15.34 1.72
N LYS A 44 -8.39 16.43 1.06
CA LYS A 44 -8.85 17.65 1.74
C LYS A 44 -10.23 17.52 2.36
N ALA A 45 -11.12 16.74 1.75
CA ALA A 45 -12.49 16.53 2.25
C ALA A 45 -12.52 15.62 3.47
N ASN A 46 -11.59 14.67 3.58
CA ASN A 46 -11.47 13.79 4.74
C ASN A 46 -10.00 13.56 5.11
N ASN A 47 -9.57 14.20 6.19
CA ASN A 47 -8.20 14.09 6.69
C ASN A 47 -7.85 12.71 7.27
N GLN A 48 -8.85 11.85 7.49
CA GLN A 48 -8.64 10.47 7.90
C GLN A 48 -8.26 9.56 6.73
N ILE A 49 -8.44 9.97 5.48
CA ILE A 49 -7.96 9.19 4.34
C ILE A 49 -6.44 9.33 4.25
N GLN A 50 -5.77 8.20 4.22
CA GLN A 50 -4.32 8.09 4.26
C GLN A 50 -3.76 7.54 2.94
N PHE A 51 -4.47 6.60 2.31
CA PHE A 51 -4.09 6.04 1.02
C PHE A 51 -5.32 5.85 0.14
N GLN A 52 -5.10 5.89 -1.18
CA GLN A 52 -6.11 5.55 -2.16
C GLN A 52 -5.50 4.79 -3.34
N ILE A 53 -6.23 3.80 -3.83
CA ILE A 53 -5.89 2.98 -5.00
C ILE A 53 -7.10 2.90 -5.93
N TRP A 54 -6.87 3.05 -7.22
CA TRP A 54 -7.92 2.95 -8.22
C TRP A 54 -7.37 2.49 -9.57
N LEU A 55 -8.26 2.01 -10.44
CA LEU A 55 -7.92 1.64 -11.80
C LEU A 55 -8.34 2.77 -12.74
N THR A 56 -7.51 3.12 -13.72
CA THR A 56 -7.85 4.13 -14.74
C THR A 56 -9.02 3.66 -15.61
N ASP A 57 -9.71 4.60 -16.29
CA ASP A 57 -10.91 4.29 -17.07
C ASP A 57 -10.62 3.30 -18.21
N ASP A 58 -9.44 3.40 -18.82
CA ASP A 58 -8.95 2.49 -19.86
C ASP A 58 -8.39 1.16 -19.30
N ARG A 59 -8.35 1.02 -17.97
CA ARG A 59 -7.86 -0.15 -17.23
C ARG A 59 -6.39 -0.51 -17.47
N THR A 60 -5.61 0.38 -18.10
CA THR A 60 -4.19 0.12 -18.41
C THR A 60 -3.27 0.45 -17.25
N LYS A 61 -3.71 1.33 -16.33
CA LYS A 61 -2.92 1.79 -15.20
C LYS A 61 -3.68 1.70 -13.89
N VAL A 62 -2.93 1.50 -12.82
CA VAL A 62 -3.39 1.61 -11.44
C VAL A 62 -2.85 2.91 -10.88
N GLY A 63 -3.75 3.81 -10.49
CA GLY A 63 -3.42 5.00 -9.75
C GLY A 63 -3.27 4.68 -8.28
N ILE A 64 -2.20 5.19 -7.67
CA ILE A 64 -2.00 5.16 -6.23
C ILE A 64 -1.72 6.58 -5.75
N ALA A 65 -2.24 6.93 -4.57
CA ALA A 65 -1.86 8.16 -3.91
C ALA A 65 -1.86 7.97 -2.39
N SER A 66 -0.89 8.59 -1.73
CA SER A 66 -0.72 8.57 -0.28
C SER A 66 -0.69 9.98 0.26
N ASN A 67 -1.12 10.15 1.51
CA ASN A 67 -0.92 11.36 2.31
C ASN A 67 -0.06 10.98 3.51
N PHE A 68 1.22 10.70 3.25
CA PHE A 68 2.17 10.19 4.21
C PHE A 68 2.87 11.35 4.92
N MET A 69 2.76 11.42 6.24
CA MET A 69 3.34 12.50 7.06
C MET A 69 2.92 13.92 6.60
N GLY A 70 1.72 14.04 6.01
CA GLY A 70 1.21 15.31 5.47
C GLY A 70 1.68 15.65 4.05
N HIS A 71 2.51 14.80 3.45
CA HIS A 71 2.95 14.94 2.06
C HIS A 71 2.07 14.08 1.16
N ILE A 72 1.35 14.73 0.24
CA ILE A 72 0.53 14.03 -0.75
C ILE A 72 1.40 13.69 -1.96
N ARG A 73 1.48 12.41 -2.30
CA ARG A 73 2.18 11.89 -3.49
C ARG A 73 1.22 11.06 -4.32
N GLN A 74 1.45 11.02 -5.63
CA GLN A 74 0.65 10.27 -6.59
C GLN A 74 1.55 9.61 -7.63
N ALA A 75 1.21 8.38 -8.01
CA ALA A 75 1.87 7.66 -9.09
C ALA A 75 0.87 6.87 -9.93
N PHE A 76 1.23 6.60 -11.18
CA PHE A 76 0.48 5.69 -12.06
C PHE A 76 1.37 4.53 -12.50
N LEU A 77 0.95 3.33 -12.15
CA LEU A 77 1.65 2.08 -12.41
C LEU A 77 0.97 1.34 -13.55
N ALA A 78 1.73 0.63 -14.39
CA ALA A 78 1.12 -0.28 -15.34
C ALA A 78 0.36 -1.39 -14.58
N SER A 79 -0.84 -1.76 -15.04
CA SER A 79 -1.66 -2.77 -14.35
C SER A 79 -0.95 -4.13 -14.24
N GLU A 80 -0.09 -4.47 -15.22
CA GLU A 80 0.74 -5.68 -15.19
C GLU A 80 1.74 -5.74 -14.01
N MET A 81 2.05 -4.60 -13.37
CA MET A 81 2.88 -4.56 -12.16
C MET A 81 2.18 -5.20 -10.95
N PHE A 82 0.86 -5.37 -11.00
CA PHE A 82 0.04 -5.99 -9.95
C PHE A 82 -0.30 -7.46 -10.23
N GLU A 83 0.19 -8.06 -11.32
CA GLU A 83 -0.09 -9.46 -11.66
C GLU A 83 0.31 -10.44 -10.56
N LYS A 84 1.41 -10.12 -9.86
CA LYS A 84 1.98 -10.91 -8.79
C LYS A 84 2.40 -9.98 -7.67
N ILE A 85 1.75 -10.13 -6.52
CA ILE A 85 2.04 -9.34 -5.33
C ILE A 85 2.37 -10.27 -4.17
N LYS A 86 3.24 -9.81 -3.29
CA LYS A 86 3.50 -10.43 -1.99
C LYS A 86 3.03 -9.50 -0.87
N VAL A 87 2.64 -10.10 0.24
CA VAL A 87 2.28 -9.40 1.47
C VAL A 87 3.12 -9.87 2.64
N GLU A 88 3.57 -8.92 3.46
CA GLU A 88 4.31 -9.18 4.68
C GLU A 88 3.66 -8.39 5.84
N PHE A 89 3.40 -9.06 6.95
CA PHE A 89 2.90 -8.47 8.20
C PHE A 89 3.96 -8.60 9.28
N GLY A 90 4.41 -7.47 9.83
CA GLY A 90 5.25 -7.42 11.01
C GLY A 90 4.36 -7.35 12.25
N ARG A 91 4.32 -8.43 13.03
CA ARG A 91 3.59 -8.48 14.29
C ARG A 91 4.30 -7.59 15.33
N PRO A 92 3.60 -6.70 16.03
CA PRO A 92 4.23 -5.82 17.02
C PRO A 92 4.93 -6.61 18.13
N ALA A 93 6.13 -6.17 18.52
CA ALA A 93 6.80 -6.61 19.74
C ALA A 93 7.43 -5.43 20.49
N LYS A 94 8.69 -5.06 20.20
CA LYS A 94 9.27 -3.81 20.73
C LYS A 94 8.88 -2.62 19.85
N ALA A 95 8.94 -2.80 18.54
CA ALA A 95 8.41 -1.88 17.56
C ALA A 95 6.90 -2.11 17.33
N GLY A 96 6.25 -1.14 16.68
CA GLY A 96 4.85 -1.23 16.26
C GLY A 96 4.63 -2.32 15.22
N GLY A 97 3.37 -2.49 14.80
CA GLY A 97 3.04 -3.40 13.71
C GLY A 97 3.52 -2.81 12.38
N GLU A 98 3.89 -3.66 11.43
CA GLU A 98 4.30 -3.25 10.09
C GLU A 98 3.48 -3.97 9.02
N PHE A 99 3.33 -3.31 7.88
CA PHE A 99 2.64 -3.83 6.73
C PHE A 99 3.43 -3.51 5.46
N ASP A 100 3.63 -4.52 4.62
CA ASP A 100 4.18 -4.36 3.28
C ASP A 100 3.34 -5.11 2.25
N LEU A 101 2.94 -4.40 1.20
CA LEU A 101 2.39 -4.93 -0.03
C LEU A 101 3.32 -4.54 -1.17
N SER A 102 3.94 -5.52 -1.81
CA SER A 102 4.96 -5.26 -2.83
C SER A 102 4.82 -6.15 -4.05
N ILE A 103 5.45 -5.72 -5.12
CA ILE A 103 5.47 -6.42 -6.40
C ILE A 103 6.39 -7.63 -6.30
N ASP A 104 5.89 -8.81 -6.71
CA ASP A 104 6.65 -10.06 -6.79
C ASP A 104 6.81 -10.49 -8.26
N SER A 105 7.60 -9.71 -9.00
CA SER A 105 7.84 -9.91 -10.42
C SER A 105 9.33 -10.00 -10.74
N LYS A 106 9.66 -10.77 -11.79
CA LYS A 106 11.02 -10.78 -12.35
C LYS A 106 11.35 -9.51 -13.14
N ARG A 107 10.32 -8.77 -13.57
CA ARG A 107 10.44 -7.57 -14.41
C ARG A 107 10.30 -6.28 -13.62
N TYR A 108 9.56 -6.31 -12.51
CA TYR A 108 9.19 -5.12 -11.74
C TYR A 108 9.50 -5.30 -10.26
N LYS A 109 9.90 -4.21 -9.59
CA LYS A 109 10.12 -4.17 -8.14
C LYS A 109 9.60 -2.85 -7.57
N GLY A 110 9.01 -2.91 -6.40
CA GLY A 110 8.57 -1.73 -5.65
C GLY A 110 7.55 -2.10 -4.57
N GLN A 111 7.43 -1.24 -3.56
CA GLN A 111 6.43 -1.33 -2.50
C GLN A 111 5.21 -0.49 -2.90
N ILE A 112 4.08 -1.16 -3.08
CA ILE A 112 2.80 -0.55 -3.47
C ILE A 112 2.20 0.15 -2.26
N ILE A 113 2.22 -0.50 -1.09
CA ILE A 113 1.83 0.07 0.21
C ILE A 113 2.83 -0.44 1.23
N SER A 114 3.47 0.45 1.99
CA SER A 114 4.37 0.04 3.07
C SER A 114 4.33 1.04 4.22
N GLY A 115 4.42 0.57 5.45
CA GLY A 115 4.51 1.43 6.63
C GLY A 115 4.01 0.77 7.91
N GLU A 116 3.77 1.61 8.92
CA GLU A 116 3.39 1.16 10.26
C GLU A 116 1.88 0.99 10.39
N ILE A 117 1.47 -0.15 10.93
CA ILE A 117 0.12 -0.39 11.41
C ILE A 117 -0.02 0.35 12.74
N LYS A 118 -1.02 1.22 12.84
CA LYS A 118 -1.26 2.03 14.04
C LYS A 118 -1.89 1.16 15.12
N VAL A 119 -1.12 0.45 15.92
CA VAL A 119 -1.63 -0.40 17.00
C VAL A 119 -1.75 0.40 18.30
N ALA A 120 -2.82 0.22 19.05
CA ALA A 120 -3.01 0.83 20.36
C ALA A 120 -2.05 0.23 21.42
N LEU A 121 -1.69 1.02 22.43
CA LEU A 121 -0.98 0.53 23.61
C LEU A 121 -1.97 0.20 24.72
N LYS A 122 -1.76 -0.94 25.38
CA LYS A 122 -2.43 -1.38 26.59
C LYS A 122 -1.42 -1.44 27.73
N GLY A 123 -1.20 -0.28 28.37
CA GLY A 123 -0.09 -0.09 29.30
C GLY A 123 1.23 0.01 28.54
N ASN A 124 2.20 -0.85 28.86
CA ASN A 124 3.52 -0.87 28.23
C ASN A 124 3.63 -1.87 27.05
N TYR A 125 2.50 -2.44 26.61
CA TYR A 125 2.46 -3.48 25.58
C TYR A 125 1.51 -3.08 24.46
N TRP A 126 1.80 -3.54 23.24
CA TRP A 126 0.88 -3.41 22.11
C TRP A 126 -0.38 -4.26 22.31
N ASP A 127 -1.53 -3.69 21.98
CA ASP A 127 -2.81 -4.39 22.00
C ASP A 127 -2.90 -5.35 20.80
N MET A 128 -2.65 -6.63 21.06
CA MET A 128 -2.68 -7.65 20.01
C MET A 128 -4.07 -7.85 19.40
N SER A 129 -5.15 -7.57 20.13
CA SER A 129 -6.50 -7.68 19.58
C SER A 129 -6.77 -6.58 18.55
N ASP A 130 -6.31 -5.36 18.82
CA ASP A 130 -6.37 -4.23 17.88
C ASP A 130 -5.51 -4.49 16.63
N TYR A 131 -4.30 -5.05 16.78
CA TYR A 131 -3.48 -5.48 15.65
C TYR A 131 -4.21 -6.48 14.74
N GLU A 132 -4.83 -7.53 15.30
CA GLU A 132 -5.55 -8.54 14.51
C GLU A 132 -6.80 -7.96 13.82
N GLU A 133 -7.45 -6.95 14.39
CA GLU A 133 -8.53 -6.22 13.72
C GLU A 133 -8.02 -5.42 12.51
N LYS A 134 -6.92 -4.69 12.67
CA LYS A 134 -6.31 -3.90 11.59
C LYS A 134 -5.75 -4.77 10.48
N LYS A 135 -5.07 -5.86 10.84
CA LYS A 135 -4.61 -6.89 9.90
C LYS A 135 -5.77 -7.46 9.06
N ARG A 136 -6.91 -7.80 9.68
CA ARG A 136 -8.10 -8.26 8.94
C ARG A 136 -8.66 -7.20 7.99
N SER A 137 -8.61 -5.93 8.38
CA SER A 137 -9.02 -4.83 7.51
C SER A 137 -8.07 -4.68 6.30
N LEU A 138 -6.76 -4.79 6.54
CA LEU A 138 -5.75 -4.79 5.47
C LEU A 138 -5.91 -6.00 4.54
N GLN A 139 -6.23 -7.19 5.06
CA GLN A 139 -6.50 -8.39 4.25
C GLN A 139 -7.69 -8.19 3.31
N LYS A 140 -8.81 -7.64 3.78
CA LYS A 140 -9.97 -7.30 2.93
C LYS A 140 -9.62 -6.28 1.84
N MET A 141 -8.76 -5.31 2.19
CA MET A 141 -8.26 -4.32 1.24
C MET A 141 -7.38 -4.98 0.17
N ILE A 142 -6.52 -5.94 0.52
CA ILE A 142 -5.72 -6.72 -0.43
C ILE A 142 -6.63 -7.51 -1.38
N GLU A 143 -7.66 -8.20 -0.86
CA GLU A 143 -8.64 -8.91 -1.71
C GLU A 143 -9.31 -7.97 -2.72
N SER A 144 -9.63 -6.75 -2.29
CA SER A 144 -10.20 -5.71 -3.15
C SER A 144 -9.21 -5.25 -4.23
N ILE A 145 -7.93 -5.06 -3.88
CA ILE A 145 -6.87 -4.71 -4.84
C ILE A 145 -6.69 -5.83 -5.86
N LEU A 146 -6.57 -7.08 -5.41
CA LEU A 146 -6.41 -8.24 -6.29
C LEU A 146 -7.57 -8.36 -7.28
N THR A 147 -8.80 -8.15 -6.80
CA THR A 147 -10.00 -8.13 -7.65
C THR A 147 -9.96 -6.96 -8.64
N LEU A 148 -9.60 -5.76 -8.18
CA LEU A 148 -9.51 -4.56 -9.01
C LEU A 148 -8.50 -4.72 -10.16
N THR A 149 -7.34 -5.30 -9.87
CA THR A 149 -6.20 -5.39 -10.80
C THR A 149 -6.10 -6.74 -11.53
N ASN A 150 -7.01 -7.69 -11.24
CA ASN A 150 -6.89 -9.08 -11.68
C ASN A 150 -5.50 -9.68 -11.32
N GLY A 151 -5.00 -9.33 -10.13
CA GLY A 151 -3.72 -9.77 -9.62
C GLY A 151 -3.82 -11.09 -8.86
N GLN A 152 -2.67 -11.66 -8.50
CA GLN A 152 -2.59 -12.83 -7.61
C GLN A 152 -1.61 -12.60 -6.45
N LEU A 153 -1.97 -13.12 -5.27
CA LEU A 153 -1.08 -13.16 -4.12
C LEU A 153 -0.15 -14.35 -4.25
N THR A 154 1.15 -14.10 -4.42
CA THR A 154 2.17 -15.15 -4.58
C THR A 154 2.77 -15.60 -3.25
N LYS A 155 2.79 -14.71 -2.26
CA LYS A 155 3.34 -14.98 -0.94
C LYS A 155 2.64 -14.14 0.12
N ALA A 156 2.32 -14.77 1.24
CA ALA A 156 1.90 -14.11 2.46
C ALA A 156 2.82 -14.54 3.60
N THR A 157 3.38 -13.59 4.33
CA THR A 157 4.29 -13.89 5.44
C THR A 157 3.96 -13.04 6.65
N GLU A 158 4.12 -13.63 7.82
CA GLU A 158 4.04 -12.92 9.08
C GLU A 158 5.31 -13.20 9.87
N PHE A 159 5.88 -12.15 10.46
CA PHE A 159 7.09 -12.22 11.29
C PHE A 159 6.90 -11.37 12.54
N VAL A 160 7.78 -11.53 13.53
CA VAL A 160 7.77 -10.70 14.74
C VAL A 160 8.66 -9.49 14.51
N ASN A 161 8.13 -8.29 14.69
CA ASN A 161 8.88 -7.05 14.52
C ASN A 161 9.77 -6.80 15.75
N ALA A 162 11.08 -7.00 15.58
CA ALA A 162 12.05 -7.11 16.67
C ALA A 162 12.44 -5.77 17.31
#